data_AF-A0A1F9X485-F1
#
_entry.id   AF-A0A1F9X485-F1
#
_cell.length_a   1.000
_cell.length_b   1.000
_cell.length_c   1.000
_cell.angle_alpha   90.00
_cell.angle_beta   90.00
_cell.angle_gamma   90.00
#
_symmetry.space_group_name_H-M   'P 1'
#
loop_
_entity.id
_entity.type
_entity.pdbx_description
1 polymer ?
#
loop_
_entity_poly.entity_id
_entity_poly.type
_entity_poly.pdbx_seq_one_letter_code
_entity_poly.pdbx_strand_id
1 'polypeptide(L)'
;MGKNMENQEKHNEEKKVVRNYHYHPILSIELFETLANLVRLSILQILKQHPNLNVGEIHKRVNESLQAARENKEFAEVLVEEIKLSVISQHLKILRDRRYVLCTKAGLHTEYWLNTHRLKEVVKYTKDFLSGIAE
;
A
#
# COMPACT_ATOMS: atom_id res chain seq x y z
N MET A 1 33.26 -20.54 44.57
CA MET A 1 32.50 -20.85 43.34
C MET A 1 31.03 -20.83 43.70
N GLY A 2 30.18 -20.08 42.99
CA GLY A 2 28.72 -20.13 43.18
C GLY A 2 28.01 -18.81 43.55
N LYS A 3 28.33 -17.68 42.91
CA LYS A 3 27.54 -16.43 43.05
C LYS A 3 27.22 -15.70 41.73
N ASN A 4 27.38 -16.37 40.59
CA ASN A 4 27.20 -15.74 39.26
C ASN A 4 26.15 -16.45 38.37
N MET A 5 25.25 -17.27 38.95
CA MET A 5 24.17 -17.92 38.18
C MET A 5 22.75 -17.41 38.52
N GLU A 6 22.51 -16.87 39.72
CA GLU A 6 21.17 -16.35 40.09
C GLU A 6 20.86 -14.94 39.57
N ASN A 7 21.84 -14.21 39.04
CA ASN A 7 21.62 -12.87 38.46
C ASN A 7 21.30 -12.86 36.96
N GLN A 8 21.25 -14.03 36.30
CA GLN A 8 20.82 -14.14 34.90
C GLN A 8 19.34 -14.50 34.72
N GLU A 9 18.68 -15.03 35.77
CA GLU A 9 17.25 -15.37 35.69
C GLU A 9 16.30 -14.20 35.96
N LYS A 10 16.80 -13.07 36.49
CA LYS A 10 15.96 -11.89 36.83
C LYS A 10 15.89 -10.80 35.75
N HIS A 11 16.59 -10.98 34.62
CA HIS A 11 16.61 -9.98 33.54
C HIS A 11 15.95 -10.45 32.22
N ASN A 12 15.38 -11.65 32.20
CA ASN A 12 14.67 -12.19 31.02
C ASN A 12 13.14 -12.08 31.10
N GLU A 13 12.61 -11.40 32.12
CA GLU A 13 11.24 -10.87 32.14
C GLU A 13 11.18 -9.45 31.55
N GLU A 14 12.07 -9.13 30.60
CA GLU A 14 11.92 -7.98 29.74
C GLU A 14 10.69 -8.18 28.85
N LYS A 15 9.56 -7.82 29.44
CA LYS A 15 8.44 -7.13 28.82
C LYS A 15 8.18 -7.64 27.41
N LYS A 16 7.52 -8.80 27.36
CA LYS A 16 6.60 -9.14 26.28
C LYS A 16 5.53 -8.04 26.27
N VAL A 17 5.87 -6.89 25.69
CA VAL A 17 4.92 -5.84 25.37
C VAL A 17 4.08 -6.42 24.24
N VAL A 18 3.08 -7.21 24.63
CA VAL A 18 1.91 -7.43 23.80
C VAL A 18 1.31 -6.04 23.65
N ARG A 19 1.66 -5.37 22.55
CA ARG A 19 0.96 -4.15 22.14
C ARG A 19 -0.45 -4.61 21.80
N ASN A 20 -1.33 -4.58 22.78
CA ASN A 20 -2.76 -4.62 22.56
C ASN A 20 -3.10 -3.32 21.83
N TYR A 21 -3.04 -3.38 20.50
CA TYR A 21 -3.60 -2.34 19.66
C TYR A 21 -5.10 -2.34 19.96
N HIS A 22 -5.56 -1.38 20.76
CA HIS A 22 -6.97 -1.04 20.80
C HIS A 22 -7.33 -0.57 19.39
N TYR A 23 -8.07 -1.41 18.69
CA TYR A 23 -8.40 -1.27 17.29
C TYR A 23 -9.36 -0.09 17.10
N HIS A 24 -8.96 0.88 16.26
CA HIS A 24 -9.86 1.94 15.84
C HIS A 24 -10.52 1.57 14.51
N PRO A 25 -11.86 1.54 14.42
CA PRO A 25 -12.64 1.39 13.18
C PRO A 25 -12.25 2.40 12.07
N ILE A 26 -11.53 3.46 12.43
CA ILE A 26 -11.02 4.51 11.53
C ILE A 26 -10.04 3.94 10.49
N LEU A 27 -9.32 2.85 10.83
CA LEU A 27 -8.40 2.19 9.90
C LEU A 27 -9.09 1.50 8.70
N SER A 28 -10.37 1.10 8.80
CA SER A 28 -11.08 0.52 7.65
C SER A 28 -11.49 1.59 6.66
N ILE A 29 -12.09 2.70 7.12
CA ILE A 29 -12.59 3.76 6.23
C ILE A 29 -11.43 4.38 5.45
N GLU A 30 -10.34 4.77 6.11
CA GLU A 30 -9.19 5.34 5.42
C GLU A 30 -8.57 4.36 4.40
N LEU A 31 -8.57 3.06 4.70
CA LEU A 31 -8.06 2.03 3.81
C LEU A 31 -8.95 1.86 2.57
N PHE A 32 -10.26 1.77 2.77
CA PHE A 32 -11.23 1.74 1.67
C PHE A 32 -11.18 3.02 0.86
N GLU A 33 -11.17 4.19 1.48
CA GLU A 33 -10.98 5.47 0.79
C GLU A 33 -9.65 5.55 0.05
N THR A 34 -8.60 4.83 0.47
CA THR A 34 -7.33 4.81 -0.26
C THR A 34 -7.39 3.97 -1.51
N LEU A 35 -8.04 2.81 -1.40
CA LEU A 35 -8.00 1.77 -2.41
C LEU A 35 -9.21 1.82 -3.35
N ALA A 36 -10.32 2.43 -2.96
CA ALA A 36 -11.54 2.60 -3.78
C ALA A 36 -11.39 3.72 -4.83
N ASN A 37 -10.24 3.80 -5.51
CA ASN A 37 -10.04 4.68 -6.65
C ASN A 37 -9.25 3.94 -7.71
N LEU A 38 -9.84 3.89 -8.91
CA LEU A 38 -9.33 3.12 -10.03
C LEU A 38 -7.90 3.50 -10.42
N VAL A 39 -7.56 4.79 -10.39
CA VAL A 39 -6.21 5.27 -10.74
C VAL A 39 -5.19 4.80 -9.71
N ARG A 40 -5.48 4.89 -8.42
CA ARG A 40 -4.59 4.39 -7.36
C ARG A 40 -4.41 2.87 -7.45
N LEU A 41 -5.48 2.11 -7.69
CA LEU A 41 -5.37 0.66 -7.91
C LEU A 41 -4.52 0.34 -9.13
N SER A 42 -4.70 1.07 -10.23
CA SER A 42 -3.91 0.90 -11.45
C SER A 42 -2.44 1.16 -11.20
N ILE A 43 -2.10 2.25 -10.48
CA ILE A 43 -0.72 2.55 -10.07
C ILE A 43 -0.13 1.40 -9.24
N LEU A 44 -0.87 0.89 -8.24
CA LEU A 44 -0.40 -0.20 -7.41
C LEU A 44 -0.18 -1.49 -8.21
N GLN A 45 -1.08 -1.81 -9.13
CA GLN A 45 -0.97 -2.97 -10.01
C GLN A 45 0.25 -2.85 -10.96
N ILE A 46 0.46 -1.67 -11.54
CA ILE A 46 1.63 -1.40 -12.40
C ILE A 46 2.92 -1.55 -11.60
N LEU A 47 3.01 -0.95 -10.41
CA LEU A 47 4.21 -1.04 -9.56
C LEU A 47 4.45 -2.46 -9.02
N LYS A 48 3.41 -3.30 -8.95
CA LYS A 48 3.54 -4.73 -8.63
C LYS A 48 4.27 -5.49 -9.75
N GLN A 49 3.94 -5.17 -10.99
CA GLN A 49 4.49 -5.83 -12.18
C GLN A 49 5.84 -5.25 -12.59
N HIS A 50 6.03 -3.96 -12.36
CA HIS A 50 7.17 -3.17 -12.79
C HIS A 50 7.63 -2.26 -11.63
N PRO A 51 8.55 -2.74 -10.77
CA PRO A 51 9.10 -1.90 -9.71
C PRO A 51 10.07 -0.85 -10.27
N ASN A 52 10.35 0.19 -9.46
CA ASN A 52 11.32 1.26 -9.73
C ASN A 52 11.01 2.09 -10.97
N LEU A 53 9.74 2.49 -11.13
CA LEU A 53 9.32 3.35 -12.24
C LEU A 53 9.32 4.82 -11.83
N ASN A 54 9.66 5.70 -12.77
CA ASN A 54 9.44 7.12 -12.61
C ASN A 54 7.99 7.53 -12.90
N VAL A 55 7.62 8.75 -12.53
CA VAL A 55 6.23 9.24 -12.67
C VAL A 55 5.72 9.24 -14.12
N GLY A 56 6.58 9.51 -15.10
CA GLY A 56 6.21 9.51 -16.52
C GLY A 56 5.93 8.10 -17.04
N GLU A 57 6.74 7.13 -16.63
CA GLU A 57 6.53 5.72 -16.98
C GLU A 57 5.24 5.17 -16.36
N ILE A 58 4.96 5.53 -15.10
CA ILE A 58 3.71 5.16 -14.43
C ILE A 58 2.52 5.78 -15.17
N HIS A 59 2.59 7.06 -15.50
CA HIS A 59 1.53 7.78 -16.22
C HIS A 59 1.19 7.13 -17.56
N LYS A 60 2.21 6.85 -18.38
CA LYS A 60 2.04 6.15 -19.66
C LYS A 60 1.33 4.81 -19.48
N ARG A 61 1.81 3.97 -18.56
CA ARG A 61 1.26 2.62 -18.33
C ARG A 61 -0.16 2.64 -17.75
N VAL A 62 -0.48 3.62 -16.91
CA VAL A 62 -1.85 3.80 -16.39
C VAL A 62 -2.82 4.08 -17.54
N ASN A 63 -2.49 5.03 -18.42
CA ASN A 63 -3.35 5.36 -19.55
C ASN A 63 -3.46 4.21 -20.56
N GLU A 64 -2.37 3.49 -20.84
CA GLU A 64 -2.40 2.27 -21.68
C GLU A 64 -3.33 1.21 -21.10
N SER A 65 -3.27 0.98 -19.78
CA SER A 65 -4.13 -0.01 -19.10
C SER A 65 -5.61 0.38 -19.14
N LEU A 66 -5.92 1.67 -18.95
CA LEU A 66 -7.28 2.18 -18.98
C LEU A 66 -7.87 2.17 -20.41
N GLN A 67 -7.06 2.49 -21.40
CA GLN A 67 -7.45 2.40 -22.82
C GLN A 67 -7.71 0.95 -23.24
N ALA A 68 -6.88 -0.01 -22.82
CA ALA A 68 -7.11 -1.43 -23.08
C ALA A 68 -8.42 -1.93 -22.44
N ALA A 69 -8.69 -1.54 -21.19
CA ALA A 69 -9.93 -1.89 -20.50
C ALA A 69 -11.18 -1.34 -21.21
N ARG A 70 -11.07 -0.14 -21.82
CA ARG A 70 -12.12 0.46 -22.64
C ARG A 70 -12.39 -0.35 -23.91
N GLU A 71 -11.35 -0.77 -24.61
CA GLU A 71 -11.46 -1.57 -25.84
C GLU A 71 -12.13 -2.93 -25.59
N ASN A 72 -11.85 -3.52 -24.43
CA ASN A 72 -12.44 -4.79 -24.01
C ASN A 72 -13.88 -4.68 -23.46
N LYS A 73 -14.45 -3.46 -23.39
CA LYS A 73 -15.79 -3.19 -22.80
C LYS A 73 -15.96 -3.74 -21.38
N GLU A 74 -14.87 -3.93 -20.64
CA GLU A 74 -14.89 -4.52 -19.28
C GLU A 74 -15.49 -3.58 -18.24
N PHE A 75 -15.63 -2.29 -18.58
CA PHE A 75 -16.31 -1.29 -17.76
C PHE A 75 -17.37 -0.59 -18.60
N ALA A 76 -18.63 -0.95 -18.36
CA ALA A 76 -19.76 -0.17 -18.85
C ALA A 76 -19.66 1.24 -18.23
N GLU A 77 -19.59 2.26 -19.08
CA GLU A 77 -19.82 3.69 -18.76
C GLU A 77 -18.74 4.50 -18.02
N VAL A 78 -17.56 3.96 -17.69
CA VAL A 78 -16.49 4.85 -17.20
C VAL A 78 -15.82 5.55 -18.38
N LEU A 79 -16.28 6.77 -18.70
CA LEU A 79 -15.58 7.70 -19.58
C LEU A 79 -14.26 8.11 -18.92
N VAL A 80 -13.22 7.28 -19.04
CA VAL A 80 -11.89 7.67 -18.61
C VAL A 80 -11.25 8.48 -19.72
N GLU A 81 -11.39 9.80 -19.65
CA GLU A 81 -10.48 10.69 -20.37
C GLU A 81 -9.03 10.39 -19.96
N GLU A 82 -8.09 10.68 -20.86
CA GLU A 82 -6.67 10.51 -20.58
C GLU A 82 -6.31 11.18 -19.24
N ILE A 83 -5.75 10.40 -18.32
CA ILE A 83 -5.36 10.90 -17.01
C ILE A 83 -4.14 11.79 -17.19
N LYS A 84 -4.18 13.02 -16.67
CA LYS A 84 -3.04 13.94 -16.74
C LYS A 84 -1.90 13.51 -15.80
N LEU A 85 -0.66 13.79 -16.19
CA LEU A 85 0.54 13.50 -15.37
C LEU A 85 0.49 14.12 -13.96
N SER A 86 -0.12 15.31 -13.83
CA SER A 86 -0.32 15.98 -12.54
C SER A 86 -1.23 15.19 -11.60
N VAL A 87 -2.26 14.53 -12.13
CA VAL A 87 -3.19 13.68 -11.37
C VAL A 87 -2.47 12.43 -10.87
N ILE A 88 -1.62 11.81 -11.71
CA ILE A 88 -0.76 10.70 -11.29
C ILE A 88 0.17 11.13 -10.14
N SER A 89 0.78 12.32 -10.25
CA SER A 89 1.65 12.87 -9.22
C SER A 89 0.90 13.08 -7.88
N GLN A 90 -0.34 13.58 -7.93
CA GLN A 90 -1.20 13.72 -6.75
C GLN A 90 -1.53 12.36 -6.13
N HIS A 91 -1.87 11.36 -6.93
CA HIS A 91 -2.15 10.01 -6.42
C HIS A 91 -0.90 9.34 -5.82
N LEU A 92 0.28 9.49 -6.44
CA LEU A 92 1.53 8.99 -5.88
C LEU A 92 1.86 9.66 -4.54
N LYS A 93 1.60 10.96 -4.40
CA LYS A 93 1.72 11.64 -3.11
C LYS A 93 0.81 11.01 -2.05
N ILE A 94 -0.47 10.82 -2.35
CA ILE A 94 -1.42 10.19 -1.42
C ILE A 94 -0.95 8.78 -1.03
N LEU A 95 -0.56 7.97 -2.00
CA LEU A 95 -0.09 6.60 -1.78
C LEU A 95 1.19 6.57 -0.93
N ARG A 96 2.10 7.51 -1.13
CA ARG A 96 3.35 7.63 -0.36
C ARG A 96 3.09 8.09 1.07
N ASP A 97 2.26 9.12 1.23
CA ASP A 97 1.91 9.67 2.54
C ASP A 97 1.19 8.60 3.40
N ARG A 98 0.43 7.70 2.75
CA ARG A 98 -0.20 6.52 3.37
C ARG A 98 0.67 5.25 3.36
N ARG A 99 1.94 5.36 2.95
CA ARG A 99 2.96 4.31 2.95
C ARG A 99 2.65 3.07 2.09
N TYR A 100 1.78 3.17 1.09
CA TYR A 100 1.53 2.09 0.13
C TYR A 100 2.63 1.99 -0.94
N VAL A 101 3.24 3.12 -1.27
CA VAL A 101 4.40 3.20 -2.15
C VAL A 101 5.57 3.86 -1.44
N LEU A 102 6.77 3.47 -1.83
CA LEU A 102 8.02 4.08 -1.42
C LEU A 102 8.64 4.75 -2.65
N CYS A 103 9.57 5.68 -2.41
CA CYS A 103 10.30 6.32 -3.48
C CYS A 103 11.73 6.66 -3.08
N THR A 104 12.62 6.72 -4.07
CA THR A 104 13.99 7.22 -3.92
C THR A 104 14.33 8.14 -5.10
N LYS A 105 15.34 8.96 -4.91
CA LYS A 105 15.90 9.77 -6.00
C LYS A 105 16.92 8.94 -6.77
N ALA A 106 16.71 8.78 -8.07
CA ALA A 106 17.61 8.13 -9.01
C ALA A 106 18.04 9.17 -10.06
N GLY A 107 19.18 9.82 -9.82
CA GLY A 107 19.65 10.93 -10.67
C GLY A 107 18.68 12.12 -10.67
N LEU A 108 18.16 12.45 -11.85
CA LEU A 108 17.21 13.56 -12.06
C LEU A 108 15.74 13.15 -11.83
N HIS A 109 15.47 11.87 -11.62
CA HIS A 109 14.12 11.34 -11.49
C HIS A 109 13.88 10.76 -10.10
N THR A 110 12.60 10.58 -9.77
CA THR A 110 12.17 9.87 -8.57
C THR A 110 11.57 8.54 -9.03
N GLU A 111 12.11 7.45 -8.52
CA GLU A 111 11.61 6.10 -8.78
C GLU A 111 10.69 5.66 -7.64
N TYR A 112 9.63 4.94 -7.98
CA TYR A 112 8.61 4.46 -7.06
C TYR A 112 8.51 2.93 -7.10
N TRP A 113 8.20 2.33 -5.95
CA TRP A 113 7.90 0.90 -5.84
C TRP A 113 6.92 0.63 -4.70
N LEU A 114 6.37 -0.59 -4.64
CA LEU A 114 5.41 -0.97 -3.61
C LEU A 114 6.05 -1.13 -2.23
N ASN A 115 5.36 -0.65 -1.20
CA ASN A 115 5.63 -1.07 0.16
C ASN A 115 4.94 -2.41 0.45
N THR A 116 5.63 -3.51 0.15
CA THR A 116 5.05 -4.87 0.29
C THR A 116 4.70 -5.22 1.74
N HIS A 117 5.41 -4.67 2.72
CA HIS A 117 5.08 -4.84 4.14
C HIS A 117 3.71 -4.24 4.45
N ARG A 118 3.48 -2.98 4.07
CA ARG A 118 2.20 -2.31 4.30
C ARG A 118 1.03 -3.01 3.61
N LEU A 119 1.23 -3.49 2.39
CA LEU A 119 0.20 -4.24 1.65
C LEU A 119 -0.15 -5.57 2.34
N LYS A 120 0.84 -6.28 2.90
CA LYS A 120 0.58 -7.50 3.68
C LYS A 120 -0.25 -7.23 4.93
N GLU A 121 0.03 -6.14 5.64
CA GLU A 121 -0.79 -5.72 6.80
C GLU A 121 -2.24 -5.46 6.41
N VAL A 122 -2.45 -4.74 5.30
CA VAL A 122 -3.78 -4.45 4.75
C VAL A 122 -4.53 -5.74 4.41
N VAL A 123 -3.90 -6.68 3.70
CA VAL A 123 -4.54 -7.95 3.33
C VAL A 123 -4.91 -8.75 4.57
N LYS A 124 -4.02 -8.82 5.57
CA LYS A 124 -4.32 -9.50 6.84
C LYS A 124 -5.53 -8.86 7.52
N TYR A 125 -5.53 -7.54 7.67
CA TYR A 125 -6.62 -6.80 8.28
C TYR A 125 -7.97 -7.03 7.58
N THR A 126 -8.00 -6.95 6.25
CA THR A 126 -9.23 -7.18 5.49
C THR A 126 -9.75 -8.60 5.67
N LYS A 127 -8.88 -9.61 5.72
CA LYS A 127 -9.29 -11.00 5.98
C LYS A 127 -9.89 -11.15 7.36
N ASP A 128 -9.21 -10.67 8.39
CA ASP A 128 -9.65 -10.75 9.79
C ASP A 128 -11.01 -10.03 9.99
N PHE A 129 -11.19 -8.87 9.34
CA PHE A 129 -12.44 -8.12 9.36
C PHE A 129 -13.59 -8.88 8.69
N LEU A 130 -13.37 -9.45 7.50
CA LEU A 130 -14.40 -10.20 6.78
C LEU A 130 -14.78 -11.49 7.50
N SER A 131 -13.85 -12.18 8.16
CA SER A 131 -14.17 -13.36 8.97
C SER A 131 -15.06 -13.01 10.15
N GLY A 132 -14.84 -11.86 10.82
CA GLY A 132 -15.68 -11.44 11.96
C GLY A 132 -17.09 -10.99 11.59
N ILE A 133 -17.38 -10.75 10.31
CA ILE A 133 -18.75 -10.48 9.81
C ILE A 133 -19.48 -11.77 9.44
N ALA A 134 -18.73 -12.83 9.09
CA ALA A 134 -19.30 -14.10 8.64
C ALA A 134 -19.71 -15.05 9.78
N GLU A 135 -19.38 -14.71 11.03
CA GLU A 135 -19.79 -15.38 12.27
C GLU A 135 -21.12 -14.82 12.80
#